data_AF-A0A938V1C0-F1
#
_entry.id   AF-A0A938V1C0-F1
#
_cell.length_a   1.000
_cell.length_b   1.000
_cell.length_c   1.000
_cell.angle_alpha   90.00
_cell.angle_beta   90.00
_cell.angle_gamma   90.00
#
_symmetry.space_group_name_H-M   'P 1'
#
loop_
_entity.id
_entity.type
_entity.pdbx_description
1 polymer ?
#
loop_
_entity_poly.entity_id
_entity_poly.type
_entity_poly.pdbx_seq_one_letter_code
_entity_poly.pdbx_strand_id
1 'polypeptide(L)'
;MRPWGGGSGTGCPTWGTGWQGPGSRSGRGSSRHRWDGQGPGRRRGLLRSSSANGSGSAVSFHRSSGNGTREGAVTREQKPRQRRSDDPREEILERLATAYKAADEATVGRTRIAYATEPGSDPEALLALARERFENQEVGYHILPGWDSLLDTLANHLYSRQARRVAVQSCELFDRLGLVQALAGRVPDLCVLGPGAGLDEIAAADVGITTCEAVIAQTGTLVLNGIERSTLGLSLLGGVHFCVAAVRQLVPDLEGWLSGRPAWFPDEACILVSGPSRTADIEKTVVIGVHGPWKVSLFLVKE
;
A
#
# COMPACT_ATOMS: atom_id res chain seq x y z
N MET A 1 -50.45 21.81 30.83
CA MET A 1 -51.55 22.79 30.73
C MET A 1 -51.04 24.03 30.03
N ARG A 2 -51.69 24.38 28.91
CA ARG A 2 -51.65 25.60 28.07
C ARG A 2 -50.30 26.09 27.47
N PRO A 3 -50.25 26.31 26.14
CA PRO A 3 -49.10 26.84 25.41
C PRO A 3 -49.24 28.37 25.17
N TRP A 4 -48.12 29.02 24.83
CA TRP A 4 -48.08 30.36 24.24
C TRP A 4 -47.32 30.29 22.93
N GLY A 5 -47.90 30.89 21.89
CA GLY A 5 -47.29 31.04 20.57
C GLY A 5 -46.88 32.48 20.27
N GLY A 6 -46.25 32.64 19.10
CA GLY A 6 -46.45 33.78 18.20
C GLY A 6 -45.55 35.00 18.37
N GLY A 7 -44.67 35.22 17.38
CA GLY A 7 -43.99 36.48 17.05
C GLY A 7 -42.65 36.19 16.34
N SER A 8 -42.54 36.13 15.01
CA SER A 8 -42.60 37.16 13.94
C SER A 8 -41.31 37.98 13.73
N GLY A 9 -40.72 37.85 12.54
CA GLY A 9 -39.71 38.73 11.90
C GLY A 9 -38.25 38.33 12.17
N THR A 10 -37.29 38.36 11.24
CA THR A 10 -37.19 38.83 9.84
C THR A 10 -35.79 38.43 9.32
N GLY A 11 -35.66 38.07 8.04
CA GLY A 11 -34.45 38.36 7.24
C GLY A 11 -33.40 37.26 7.02
N CYS A 12 -33.51 36.52 5.91
CA CYS A 12 -32.39 35.91 5.20
C CYS A 12 -31.56 36.99 4.47
N PRO A 13 -30.25 36.76 4.25
CA PRO A 13 -29.54 37.31 3.10
C PRO A 13 -29.29 36.22 2.05
N THR A 14 -29.88 36.41 0.88
CA THR A 14 -29.49 35.78 -0.39
C THR A 14 -28.24 36.46 -0.94
N TRP A 15 -27.28 35.69 -1.43
CA TRP A 15 -26.19 36.21 -2.26
C TRP A 15 -26.38 35.76 -3.70
N GLY A 16 -26.55 36.75 -4.57
CA GLY A 16 -26.82 36.61 -5.98
C GLY A 16 -25.57 36.43 -6.84
N THR A 17 -25.83 35.92 -8.03
CA THR A 17 -24.95 35.62 -9.14
C THR A 17 -24.48 36.86 -9.90
N GLY A 18 -23.30 36.75 -10.52
CA GLY A 18 -23.01 37.35 -11.82
C GLY A 18 -21.89 38.38 -11.87
N TRP A 19 -20.76 38.04 -12.51
CA TRP A 19 -20.13 38.92 -13.50
C TRP A 19 -19.16 38.16 -14.43
N GLN A 20 -19.13 38.58 -15.69
CA GLN A 20 -18.50 37.94 -16.85
C GLN A 20 -17.05 38.44 -17.05
N GLY A 21 -16.21 37.64 -17.74
CA GLY A 21 -14.91 38.07 -18.32
C GLY A 21 -15.09 39.05 -19.50
N PRO A 22 -14.03 39.44 -20.26
CA PRO A 22 -12.89 38.62 -20.68
C PRO A 22 -11.51 39.32 -20.67
N GLY A 23 -10.42 38.57 -20.89
CA GLY A 23 -9.10 39.17 -21.09
C GLY A 23 -7.95 38.18 -21.29
N SER A 24 -7.72 37.81 -22.54
CA SER A 24 -6.51 37.12 -23.02
C SER A 24 -5.26 37.97 -22.83
N ARG A 25 -4.17 37.42 -22.27
CA ARG A 25 -2.80 37.83 -22.63
C ARG A 25 -1.80 36.71 -22.35
N SER A 26 -1.02 36.45 -23.39
CA SER A 26 0.12 35.55 -23.51
C SER A 26 1.33 36.02 -22.68
N GLY A 27 2.15 35.06 -22.25
CA GLY A 27 3.48 35.35 -21.69
C GLY A 27 3.99 34.32 -20.68
N ARG A 28 4.31 33.09 -21.12
CA ARG A 28 5.20 32.22 -20.33
C ARG A 28 6.64 32.46 -20.78
N GLY A 29 7.32 33.30 -20.00
CA GLY A 29 8.77 33.43 -20.02
C GLY A 29 9.42 32.18 -19.43
N SER A 30 10.52 31.78 -20.05
CA SER A 30 11.39 30.69 -19.66
C SER A 30 12.15 30.99 -18.36
N SER A 31 12.21 30.03 -17.44
CA SER A 31 13.32 29.92 -16.49
C SER A 31 13.72 28.45 -16.31
N ARG A 32 14.74 28.06 -17.07
CA ARG A 32 15.54 26.86 -16.78
C ARG A 32 16.38 27.18 -15.54
N HIS A 33 16.09 26.53 -14.42
CA HIS A 33 16.99 26.57 -13.26
C HIS A 33 18.20 25.67 -13.55
N ARG A 34 19.30 26.34 -13.86
CA ARG A 34 20.67 25.83 -13.91
C ARG A 34 21.14 25.61 -12.47
N TRP A 35 21.51 24.38 -12.13
CA TRP A 35 22.22 24.06 -10.90
C TRP A 35 23.72 24.31 -11.13
N ASP A 36 24.24 25.39 -10.56
CA ASP A 36 25.67 25.68 -10.42
C ASP A 36 25.96 25.88 -8.92
N GLY A 37 27.04 25.26 -8.41
CA GLY A 37 27.52 25.43 -7.04
C GLY A 37 28.18 24.16 -6.51
N GLN A 38 29.41 23.85 -6.94
CA GLN A 38 30.66 24.18 -6.23
C GLN A 38 30.74 23.58 -4.81
N GLY A 39 31.58 22.55 -4.68
CA GLY A 39 32.04 22.05 -3.38
C GLY A 39 33.29 22.79 -2.88
N PRO A 40 33.59 22.63 -1.59
CA PRO A 40 34.97 22.54 -1.10
C PRO A 40 35.09 21.31 -0.17
N GLY A 41 36.23 20.69 0.12
CA GLY A 41 37.63 20.98 -0.06
C GLY A 41 38.34 20.00 0.89
N ARG A 42 39.24 19.18 0.36
CA ARG A 42 40.00 18.19 1.13
C ARG A 42 40.93 18.90 2.13
N ARG A 43 41.00 18.42 3.38
CA ARG A 43 42.18 18.60 4.23
C ARG A 43 42.59 17.26 4.86
N ARG A 44 43.80 16.84 4.51
CA ARG A 44 44.58 15.78 5.15
C ARG A 44 45.10 16.30 6.49
N GLY A 45 45.03 15.47 7.53
CA GLY A 45 45.76 15.65 8.79
C GLY A 45 46.39 14.32 9.19
N LEU A 46 47.71 14.27 9.17
CA LEU A 46 48.53 13.14 9.59
C LEU A 46 48.70 13.11 11.13
N LEU A 47 48.80 11.88 11.64
CA LEU A 47 49.65 11.39 12.74
C LEU A 47 49.47 12.00 14.15
N ARG A 48 49.14 11.12 15.11
CA ARG A 48 50.12 10.64 16.11
C ARG A 48 49.64 9.38 16.81
N SER A 49 50.57 8.44 16.90
CA SER A 49 50.53 7.20 17.66
C SER A 49 50.86 7.44 19.13
N SER A 50 50.20 6.72 20.03
CA SER A 50 50.73 6.41 21.36
C SER A 50 50.29 5.00 21.76
N SER A 51 51.29 4.17 21.99
CA SER A 51 51.26 2.79 22.47
C SER A 51 50.79 2.69 23.93
N ALA A 52 50.07 1.63 24.27
CA ALA A 52 50.09 1.03 25.60
C ALA A 52 49.90 -0.49 25.50
N ASN A 53 50.79 -1.19 26.21
CA ASN A 53 50.95 -2.63 26.31
C ASN A 53 49.85 -3.34 27.11
N GLY A 54 49.72 -4.64 26.82
CA GLY A 54 49.15 -5.69 27.69
C GLY A 54 48.42 -6.73 26.84
N SER A 55 48.52 -8.05 27.00
CA SER A 55 49.37 -8.98 27.74
C SER A 55 48.71 -10.36 27.57
N GLY A 56 49.44 -11.41 27.15
CA GLY A 56 49.02 -12.83 27.24
C GLY A 56 47.86 -13.26 26.33
N SER A 57 47.81 -14.43 25.71
CA SER A 57 48.52 -15.69 25.91
C SER A 57 48.44 -16.51 24.62
N ALA A 58 49.57 -17.11 24.22
CA ALA A 58 49.65 -18.04 23.10
C ALA A 58 49.47 -19.45 23.64
N VAL A 59 48.48 -20.19 23.13
CA VAL A 59 48.30 -21.61 23.42
C VAL A 59 48.98 -22.42 22.34
N SER A 60 50.12 -23.01 22.69
CA SER A 60 50.86 -23.98 21.90
C SER A 60 50.28 -25.39 22.12
N PHE A 61 49.86 -26.07 21.06
CA PHE A 61 49.54 -27.49 21.10
C PHE A 61 50.70 -28.34 20.54
N HIS A 62 51.16 -29.27 21.37
CA HIS A 62 52.16 -30.28 21.07
C HIS A 62 51.72 -31.22 19.93
N ARG A 63 52.65 -31.51 19.01
CA ARG A 63 52.57 -32.67 18.11
C ARG A 63 52.96 -33.92 18.89
N SER A 64 52.06 -34.88 19.01
CA SER A 64 52.41 -36.28 19.24
C SER A 64 52.39 -37.02 17.90
N SER A 65 53.52 -37.65 17.60
CA SER A 65 53.75 -38.52 16.46
C SER A 65 53.14 -39.89 16.70
N GLY A 66 52.14 -40.27 15.89
CA GLY A 66 51.59 -41.61 15.82
C GLY A 66 51.56 -42.07 14.37
N ASN A 67 52.40 -43.05 14.05
CA ASN A 67 52.55 -43.67 12.75
C ASN A 67 51.44 -44.72 12.56
N GLY A 68 50.55 -44.54 11.59
CA GLY A 68 49.44 -45.45 11.29
C GLY A 68 49.09 -45.40 9.81
N THR A 69 49.42 -46.48 9.11
CA THR A 69 49.30 -46.67 7.66
C THR A 69 47.85 -46.91 7.20
N ARG A 70 47.44 -46.13 6.19
CA ARG A 70 46.51 -46.37 5.06
C ARG A 70 45.27 -47.27 5.30
N GLU A 71 44.08 -46.73 5.01
CA GLU A 71 43.33 -46.96 3.75
C GLU A 71 41.99 -46.22 3.76
N GLY A 72 41.61 -45.60 2.63
CA GLY A 72 40.38 -44.83 2.48
C GLY A 72 40.57 -43.53 1.71
N ALA A 73 41.06 -43.60 0.47
CA ALA A 73 41.11 -42.44 -0.42
C ALA A 73 39.68 -42.09 -0.88
N VAL A 74 39.00 -41.20 -0.15
CA VAL A 74 37.83 -40.50 -0.67
C VAL A 74 38.34 -39.37 -1.56
N THR A 75 38.37 -39.60 -2.87
CA THR A 75 38.55 -38.52 -3.85
C THR A 75 37.33 -37.61 -3.80
N ARG A 76 37.42 -36.55 -3.02
CA ARG A 76 36.48 -35.42 -3.09
C ARG A 76 36.70 -34.76 -4.44
N GLU A 77 35.81 -34.99 -5.41
CA GLU A 77 35.74 -34.19 -6.63
C GLU A 77 35.60 -32.72 -6.22
N GLN A 78 36.69 -31.97 -6.35
CA GLN A 78 36.63 -30.53 -6.26
C GLN A 78 35.91 -30.03 -7.51
N LYS A 79 34.61 -29.76 -7.38
CA LYS A 79 33.84 -29.04 -8.39
C LYS A 79 34.64 -27.78 -8.76
N PRO A 80 34.92 -27.51 -10.04
CA PRO A 80 35.78 -26.40 -10.43
C PRO A 80 35.25 -25.11 -9.82
N ARG A 81 36.08 -24.37 -9.08
CA ARG A 81 35.72 -23.01 -8.67
C ARG A 81 35.51 -22.22 -9.96
N GLN A 82 34.25 -21.99 -10.33
CA GLN A 82 33.91 -21.05 -11.40
C GLN A 82 34.63 -19.75 -11.08
N ARG A 83 35.49 -19.30 -12.00
CA ARG A 83 36.10 -17.98 -11.94
C ARG A 83 34.95 -16.99 -11.81
N ARG A 84 34.87 -16.26 -10.69
CA ARG A 84 33.99 -15.09 -10.61
C ARG A 84 34.47 -14.14 -11.72
N SER A 85 33.54 -13.67 -12.55
CA SER A 85 33.83 -12.61 -13.51
C SER A 85 34.42 -11.40 -12.78
N ASP A 86 35.36 -10.71 -13.44
CA ASP A 86 35.93 -9.47 -12.89
C ASP A 86 34.88 -8.33 -12.84
N ASP A 87 33.76 -8.48 -13.54
CA ASP A 87 32.56 -7.65 -13.43
C ASP A 87 31.29 -8.49 -13.23
N PRO A 88 30.88 -8.74 -11.97
CA PRO A 88 29.66 -9.48 -11.65
C PRO A 88 28.38 -8.85 -12.20
N ARG A 89 28.36 -7.53 -12.44
CA ARG A 89 27.19 -6.84 -12.97
C ARG A 89 26.98 -7.23 -14.43
N GLU A 90 28.05 -7.24 -15.22
CA GLU A 90 28.00 -7.59 -16.64
C GLU A 90 27.59 -9.06 -16.81
N GLU A 91 28.13 -9.96 -15.99
CA GLU A 91 27.72 -11.37 -15.97
C GLU A 91 26.22 -11.53 -15.66
N ILE A 92 25.70 -10.80 -14.66
CA ILE A 92 24.27 -10.84 -14.32
C ILE A 92 23.42 -10.32 -15.48
N LEU A 93 23.82 -9.21 -16.12
CA LEU A 93 23.09 -8.61 -17.23
C LEU A 93 23.08 -9.53 -18.47
N GLU A 94 24.19 -10.18 -18.79
CA GLU A 94 24.27 -11.15 -19.88
C GLU A 94 23.40 -12.38 -19.62
N ARG A 95 23.39 -12.89 -18.38
CA ARG A 95 22.54 -14.02 -17.99
C ARG A 95 21.06 -13.65 -18.08
N LEU A 96 20.68 -12.45 -17.66
CA LEU A 96 19.32 -11.94 -17.81
C LEU A 96 18.93 -11.75 -19.28
N ALA A 97 19.80 -11.16 -20.10
CA ALA A 97 19.54 -10.96 -21.53
C ALA A 97 19.38 -12.29 -22.29
N THR A 98 20.20 -13.28 -21.95
CA THR A 98 20.12 -14.64 -22.54
C THR A 98 18.83 -15.34 -22.13
N ALA A 99 18.48 -15.29 -20.84
CA ALA A 99 17.24 -15.85 -20.33
C ALA A 99 16.00 -15.18 -20.96
N TYR A 100 16.05 -13.86 -21.16
CA TYR A 100 14.96 -13.11 -21.78
C TYR A 100 14.75 -13.50 -23.24
N LYS A 101 15.83 -13.63 -24.03
CA LYS A 101 15.74 -14.13 -25.42
C LYS A 101 15.18 -15.55 -25.50
N ALA A 102 15.62 -16.43 -24.60
CA ALA A 102 15.10 -17.80 -24.54
C ALA A 102 13.61 -17.86 -24.13
N ALA A 103 13.16 -16.90 -23.31
CA ALA A 103 11.75 -16.78 -22.90
C ALA A 103 10.84 -16.18 -23.98
N ASP A 104 11.39 -15.38 -24.89
CA ASP A 104 10.64 -14.82 -26.04
C ASP A 104 10.37 -15.89 -27.12
N GLU A 105 11.26 -16.88 -27.24
CA GLU A 105 11.12 -18.01 -28.16
C GLU A 105 10.36 -19.20 -27.56
N ALA A 106 10.35 -19.34 -26.24
CA ALA A 106 9.56 -20.35 -25.55
C ALA A 106 8.15 -19.80 -25.27
N THR A 107 7.11 -20.44 -25.82
CA THR A 107 5.77 -20.31 -25.26
C THR A 107 5.83 -20.80 -23.82
N VAL A 108 6.03 -19.90 -22.86
CA VAL A 108 5.94 -20.22 -21.44
C VAL A 108 4.51 -20.71 -21.24
N GLY A 109 4.34 -22.04 -21.19
CA GLY A 109 3.08 -22.63 -20.81
C GLY A 109 2.76 -22.07 -19.44
N ARG A 110 1.76 -21.18 -19.36
CA ARG A 110 1.24 -20.70 -18.10
C ARG A 110 0.61 -21.91 -17.41
N THR A 111 1.40 -22.62 -16.61
CA THR A 111 0.83 -23.58 -15.67
C THR A 111 -0.02 -22.76 -14.73
N ARG A 112 -1.33 -22.84 -14.90
CA ARG A 112 -2.26 -22.34 -13.89
C ARG A 112 -1.91 -23.04 -12.59
N ILE A 113 -1.45 -22.27 -11.61
CA ILE A 113 -1.37 -22.75 -10.24
C ILE A 113 -2.83 -22.95 -9.84
N ALA A 114 -3.27 -24.21 -9.78
CA ALA A 114 -4.59 -24.53 -9.28
C ALA A 114 -4.60 -24.22 -7.78
N TYR A 115 -5.44 -23.28 -7.38
CA TYR A 115 -5.62 -22.96 -5.96
C TYR A 115 -6.74 -23.82 -5.39
N ALA A 116 -6.75 -24.01 -4.06
CA ALA A 116 -7.72 -24.91 -3.39
C ALA A 116 -9.19 -24.51 -3.62
N THR A 117 -9.44 -23.29 -4.07
CA THR A 117 -10.75 -22.75 -4.42
C THR A 117 -10.59 -21.95 -5.71
N GLU A 118 -11.18 -22.43 -6.80
CA GLU A 118 -11.32 -21.68 -8.05
C GLU A 118 -12.67 -20.95 -8.00
N PRO A 119 -12.67 -19.62 -7.83
CA PRO A 119 -13.90 -18.86 -7.89
C PRO A 119 -14.58 -19.00 -9.26
N GLY A 120 -15.86 -19.38 -9.27
CA GLY A 120 -16.70 -19.31 -10.46
C GLY A 120 -17.04 -17.85 -10.83
N SER A 121 -17.64 -17.64 -12.00
CA SER A 121 -18.12 -16.31 -12.43
C SER A 121 -19.44 -15.87 -11.75
N ASP A 122 -19.95 -16.64 -10.80
CA ASP A 122 -21.17 -16.34 -10.06
C ASP A 122 -20.90 -15.33 -8.93
N PRO A 123 -21.57 -14.15 -8.91
CA PRO A 123 -21.34 -13.13 -7.90
C PRO A 123 -21.53 -13.60 -6.45
N GLU A 124 -22.48 -14.51 -6.19
CA GLU A 124 -22.72 -15.02 -4.83
C GLU A 124 -21.61 -15.99 -4.40
N ALA A 125 -21.12 -16.85 -5.30
CA ALA A 125 -19.94 -17.68 -5.05
C ALA A 125 -18.67 -16.83 -4.81
N LEU A 126 -18.47 -15.76 -5.58
CA LEU A 126 -17.37 -14.82 -5.37
C LEU A 126 -17.44 -14.14 -4.02
N LEU A 127 -18.64 -13.68 -3.64
CA LEU A 127 -18.87 -13.06 -2.35
C LEU A 127 -18.63 -14.04 -1.20
N ALA A 128 -19.09 -15.29 -1.31
CA ALA A 128 -18.86 -16.32 -0.31
C ALA A 128 -17.36 -16.60 -0.13
N LEU A 129 -16.61 -16.74 -1.23
CA LEU A 129 -15.16 -16.94 -1.18
C LEU A 129 -14.44 -15.72 -0.57
N ALA A 130 -14.81 -14.51 -0.99
CA ALA A 130 -14.24 -13.28 -0.47
C ALA A 130 -14.44 -13.17 1.05
N ARG A 131 -15.63 -13.53 1.56
CA ARG A 131 -15.92 -13.55 3.00
C ARG A 131 -15.00 -14.48 3.77
N GLU A 132 -14.85 -15.72 3.29
CA GLU A 132 -13.91 -16.69 3.91
C GLU A 132 -12.49 -16.12 3.94
N ARG A 133 -12.05 -15.47 2.86
CA ARG A 133 -10.71 -14.89 2.79
C ARG A 133 -10.55 -13.66 3.69
N PHE A 134 -11.55 -12.80 3.78
CA PHE A 134 -11.53 -11.65 4.70
C PHE A 134 -11.44 -12.10 6.16
N GLU A 135 -12.17 -13.14 6.54
CA GLU A 135 -12.10 -13.71 7.88
C GLU A 135 -10.71 -14.27 8.18
N ASN A 136 -10.12 -15.02 7.25
CA ASN A 136 -8.76 -15.57 7.38
C ASN A 136 -7.68 -14.49 7.46
N GLN A 137 -7.91 -13.31 6.87
CA GLN A 137 -6.96 -12.20 6.87
C GLN A 137 -7.27 -11.12 7.92
N GLU A 138 -8.28 -11.34 8.77
CA GLU A 138 -8.75 -10.37 9.78
C GLU A 138 -9.16 -9.01 9.18
N VAL A 139 -9.64 -9.04 7.92
CA VAL A 139 -10.26 -7.89 7.27
C VAL A 139 -11.71 -7.80 7.73
N GLY A 140 -12.07 -6.69 8.38
CA GLY A 140 -13.49 -6.43 8.67
C GLY A 140 -14.25 -6.23 7.37
N TYR A 141 -15.48 -6.74 7.26
CA TYR A 141 -16.30 -6.52 6.07
C TYR A 141 -17.76 -6.20 6.41
N HIS A 142 -18.37 -5.37 5.58
CA HIS A 142 -19.76 -4.95 5.68
C HIS A 142 -20.40 -5.06 4.32
N ILE A 143 -21.50 -5.82 4.21
CA ILE A 143 -22.28 -5.91 2.98
C ILE A 143 -23.51 -5.03 3.15
N LEU A 144 -23.61 -4.00 2.34
CA LEU A 144 -24.64 -2.98 2.40
C LEU A 144 -25.64 -3.19 1.26
N PRO A 145 -26.95 -2.99 1.52
CA PRO A 145 -27.99 -3.23 0.51
C PRO A 145 -27.99 -2.17 -0.61
N GLY A 146 -27.32 -1.04 -0.41
CA GLY A 146 -27.26 0.07 -1.36
C GLY A 146 -26.40 1.22 -0.84
N TRP A 147 -26.11 2.17 -1.74
CA TRP A 147 -25.26 3.34 -1.45
C TRP A 147 -25.81 4.24 -0.35
N ASP A 148 -27.14 4.31 -0.20
CA ASP A 148 -27.79 5.10 0.85
C ASP A 148 -27.41 4.65 2.26
N SER A 149 -27.13 3.35 2.46
CA SER A 149 -26.73 2.80 3.76
C SER A 149 -25.27 3.05 4.11
N LEU A 150 -24.45 3.47 3.15
CA LEU A 150 -23.01 3.63 3.32
C LEU A 150 -22.66 4.73 4.32
N LEU A 151 -23.25 5.91 4.17
CA LEU A 151 -22.91 7.09 4.96
C LEU A 151 -23.17 6.87 6.45
N ASP A 152 -24.32 6.30 6.78
CA ASP A 152 -24.69 6.02 8.18
C ASP A 152 -23.82 4.90 8.75
N THR A 153 -23.50 3.88 7.95
CA THR A 153 -22.58 2.80 8.39
C THR A 153 -21.18 3.34 8.66
N LEU A 154 -20.62 4.15 7.76
CA LEU A 154 -19.31 4.78 7.95
C LEU A 154 -19.32 5.69 9.18
N ALA A 155 -20.34 6.54 9.32
CA ALA A 155 -20.47 7.45 10.47
C ALA A 155 -20.54 6.68 11.80
N ASN A 156 -21.33 5.60 11.87
CA ASN A 156 -21.39 4.73 13.05
C ASN A 156 -20.04 4.08 13.36
N HIS A 157 -19.31 3.66 12.33
CA HIS A 157 -17.97 3.10 12.48
C HIS A 157 -16.96 4.12 12.98
N LEU A 158 -17.01 5.36 12.49
CA LEU A 158 -16.14 6.45 12.95
C LEU A 158 -16.48 6.86 14.39
N TYR A 159 -17.77 7.01 14.71
CA TYR A 159 -18.25 7.38 16.03
C TYR A 159 -17.91 6.33 17.10
N SER A 160 -18.17 5.05 16.83
CA SER A 160 -17.85 3.95 17.76
C SER A 160 -16.36 3.82 18.06
N ARG A 161 -15.50 4.25 17.12
CA ARG A 161 -14.04 4.31 17.29
C ARG A 161 -13.57 5.59 17.97
N GLN A 162 -14.44 6.55 18.21
CA GLN A 162 -14.10 7.89 18.69
C GLN A 162 -13.08 8.59 17.78
N ALA A 163 -13.18 8.34 16.46
CA ALA A 163 -12.31 8.96 15.47
C ALA A 163 -12.51 10.49 15.48
N ARG A 164 -11.40 11.23 15.52
CA ARG A 164 -11.36 12.70 15.49
C ARG A 164 -10.89 13.24 14.15
N ARG A 165 -10.08 12.46 13.42
CA ARG A 165 -9.53 12.85 12.13
C ARG A 165 -9.71 11.72 11.13
N VAL A 166 -10.36 12.02 10.01
CA VAL A 166 -10.51 11.09 8.88
C VAL A 166 -9.99 11.75 7.61
N ALA A 167 -9.20 11.03 6.84
CA ALA A 167 -8.73 11.48 5.53
C ALA A 167 -9.45 10.70 4.44
N VAL A 168 -9.90 11.39 3.39
CA VAL A 168 -10.74 10.82 2.33
C VAL A 168 -10.05 10.99 0.98
N GLN A 169 -10.00 9.91 0.21
CA GLN A 169 -9.46 9.92 -1.15
C GLN A 169 -10.22 10.88 -2.07
N SER A 170 -9.50 11.48 -3.03
CA SER A 170 -10.13 12.14 -4.17
C SER A 170 -10.70 11.11 -5.14
N CYS A 171 -12.03 11.02 -5.30
CA CYS A 171 -12.61 10.25 -6.40
C CYS A 171 -14.04 10.68 -6.71
N GLU A 172 -14.47 10.42 -7.96
CA GLU A 172 -15.80 10.78 -8.44
C GLU A 172 -16.92 10.17 -7.58
N LEU A 173 -16.72 8.95 -7.07
CA LEU A 173 -17.68 8.29 -6.19
C LEU A 173 -17.92 9.10 -4.92
N PHE A 174 -16.84 9.52 -4.24
CA PHE A 174 -16.95 10.25 -2.98
C PHE A 174 -17.45 11.69 -3.17
N ASP A 175 -17.10 12.31 -4.30
CA ASP A 175 -17.64 13.61 -4.70
C ASP A 175 -19.16 13.52 -4.94
N ARG A 176 -19.62 12.51 -5.69
CA ARG A 176 -21.04 12.27 -5.98
C ARG A 176 -21.85 12.01 -4.71
N LEU A 177 -21.27 11.29 -3.76
CA LEU A 177 -21.89 11.02 -2.46
C LEU A 177 -21.84 12.22 -1.50
N GLY A 178 -21.10 13.28 -1.84
CA GLY A 178 -20.83 14.39 -0.92
C GLY A 178 -20.19 13.89 0.38
N LEU A 179 -19.33 12.87 0.30
CA LEU A 179 -18.91 12.06 1.45
C LEU A 179 -18.29 12.92 2.57
N VAL A 180 -17.46 13.90 2.19
CA VAL A 180 -16.79 14.79 3.15
C VAL A 180 -17.80 15.57 3.98
N GLN A 181 -18.75 16.25 3.32
CA GLN A 181 -19.79 17.04 3.98
C GLN A 181 -20.74 16.14 4.77
N ALA A 182 -21.08 14.98 4.22
CA ALA A 182 -21.99 14.01 4.84
C ALA A 182 -21.43 13.45 6.16
N LEU A 183 -20.13 13.13 6.21
CA LEU A 183 -19.48 12.62 7.42
C LEU A 183 -19.30 13.73 8.47
N ALA A 184 -18.87 14.93 8.04
CA ALA A 184 -18.71 16.08 8.93
C ALA A 184 -20.04 16.49 9.60
N GLY A 185 -21.18 16.31 8.92
CA GLY A 185 -22.50 16.58 9.49
C GLY A 185 -23.07 15.48 10.38
N ARG A 186 -22.54 14.24 10.31
CA ARG A 186 -23.07 13.07 11.04
C ARG A 186 -22.27 12.70 12.28
N VAL A 187 -20.97 13.02 12.30
CA VAL A 187 -20.07 12.67 13.41
C VAL A 187 -19.63 13.96 14.11
N PRO A 188 -20.08 14.21 15.35
CA PRO A 188 -19.66 15.39 16.10
C PRO A 188 -18.14 15.46 16.27
N ASP A 189 -17.59 16.67 16.18
CA ASP A 189 -16.16 16.96 16.36
C ASP A 189 -15.19 16.26 15.38
N LEU A 190 -15.71 15.62 14.33
CA LEU A 190 -14.90 14.96 13.31
C LEU A 190 -14.29 15.97 12.35
N CYS A 191 -12.96 16.03 12.31
CA CYS A 191 -12.22 16.71 11.27
C CYS A 191 -12.07 15.81 10.04
N VAL A 192 -12.75 16.17 8.95
CA VAL A 192 -12.64 15.47 7.67
C VAL A 192 -11.62 16.18 6.78
N LEU A 193 -10.48 15.54 6.55
CA LEU A 193 -9.44 16.01 5.64
C LEU A 193 -9.86 15.63 4.21
N GLY A 194 -10.05 16.65 3.38
CA GLY A 194 -10.49 16.49 2.00
C GLY A 194 -9.38 16.01 1.04
N PRO A 195 -9.71 15.94 -0.26
CA PRO A 195 -8.85 15.40 -1.33
C PRO A 195 -7.46 16.02 -1.52
N GLY A 196 -7.13 17.11 -0.81
CA GLY A 196 -5.84 17.80 -0.89
C GLY A 196 -4.94 17.63 0.34
N ALA A 197 -5.31 16.74 1.27
CA ALA A 197 -4.55 16.53 2.50
C ALA A 197 -3.11 16.10 2.21
N GLY A 198 -2.15 16.77 2.88
CA GLY A 198 -0.74 16.39 2.81
C GLY A 198 -0.47 15.04 3.50
N LEU A 199 0.65 14.41 3.19
CA LEU A 199 1.02 13.12 3.80
C LEU A 199 1.13 13.20 5.33
N ASP A 200 1.61 14.31 5.88
CA ASP A 200 1.68 14.51 7.33
C ASP A 200 0.30 14.59 7.98
N GLU A 201 -0.67 15.19 7.29
CA GLU A 201 -2.06 15.28 7.76
C GLU A 201 -2.75 13.91 7.70
N ILE A 202 -2.49 13.15 6.63
CA ILE A 202 -2.97 11.77 6.46
C ILE A 202 -2.35 10.85 7.52
N ALA A 203 -1.06 10.99 7.81
CA ALA A 203 -0.39 10.21 8.86
C ALA A 203 -0.93 10.52 10.27
N ALA A 204 -1.47 11.72 10.47
CA ALA A 204 -2.15 12.10 11.71
C ALA A 204 -3.65 11.73 11.74
N ALA A 205 -4.18 11.09 10.69
CA ALA A 205 -5.58 10.67 10.64
C ALA A 205 -5.78 9.33 11.36
N ASP A 206 -6.88 9.22 12.10
CA ASP A 206 -7.28 7.97 12.75
C ASP A 206 -7.74 6.94 11.71
N VAL A 207 -8.34 7.42 10.63
CA VAL A 207 -8.89 6.61 9.54
C VAL A 207 -8.55 7.21 8.18
N GLY A 208 -8.02 6.40 7.27
CA GLY A 208 -7.95 6.70 5.84
C GLY A 208 -9.08 5.99 5.09
N ILE A 209 -9.83 6.71 4.27
CA ILE A 209 -10.92 6.16 3.44
C ILE A 209 -10.50 6.20 1.97
N THR A 210 -10.50 5.02 1.33
CA THR A 210 -10.25 4.87 -0.11
C THR A 210 -11.41 4.17 -0.78
N THR A 211 -11.48 4.27 -2.10
CA THR A 211 -12.14 3.28 -2.95
C THR A 211 -11.09 2.35 -3.56
N CYS A 212 -11.53 1.30 -4.23
CA CYS A 212 -10.66 0.38 -4.94
C CYS A 212 -11.16 0.20 -6.37
N GLU A 213 -10.32 -0.42 -7.19
CA GLU A 213 -10.61 -0.77 -8.59
C GLU A 213 -11.23 -2.16 -8.66
N ALA A 214 -10.68 -3.09 -7.86
CA ALA A 214 -11.16 -4.45 -7.75
C ALA A 214 -10.95 -5.02 -6.35
N VAL A 215 -11.71 -6.07 -6.06
CA VAL A 215 -11.58 -6.91 -4.87
C VAL A 215 -11.35 -8.34 -5.33
N ILE A 216 -10.15 -8.86 -5.13
CA ILE A 216 -9.77 -10.22 -5.52
C ILE A 216 -10.37 -11.21 -4.51
N ALA A 217 -11.38 -11.97 -4.93
CA ALA A 217 -12.09 -12.91 -4.07
C ALA A 217 -11.18 -14.03 -3.58
N GLN A 218 -10.34 -14.60 -4.45
CA GLN A 218 -9.46 -15.72 -4.12
C GLN A 218 -8.50 -15.43 -2.95
N THR A 219 -8.06 -14.19 -2.80
CA THR A 219 -7.05 -13.79 -1.80
C THR A 219 -7.56 -12.76 -0.78
N GLY A 220 -8.82 -12.32 -0.90
CA GLY A 220 -9.36 -11.24 -0.07
C GLY A 220 -8.55 -9.94 -0.19
N THR A 221 -8.09 -9.62 -1.40
CA THR A 221 -7.17 -8.49 -1.64
C THR A 221 -7.87 -7.32 -2.31
N LEU A 222 -7.66 -6.13 -1.77
CA LEU A 222 -8.10 -4.86 -2.36
C LEU A 222 -7.05 -4.37 -3.36
N VAL A 223 -7.51 -3.94 -4.53
CA VAL A 223 -6.67 -3.39 -5.59
C VAL A 223 -6.91 -1.88 -5.67
N LEU A 224 -5.97 -1.06 -5.20
CA LEU A 224 -6.09 0.39 -5.22
C LEU A 224 -5.23 1.01 -6.33
N ASN A 225 -5.70 2.12 -6.88
CA ASN A 225 -4.96 2.92 -7.85
C ASN A 225 -3.78 3.63 -7.16
N GLY A 226 -2.56 3.35 -7.60
CA GLY A 226 -1.34 3.88 -7.00
C GLY A 226 -0.80 5.18 -7.64
N ILE A 227 -1.46 5.75 -8.66
CA ILE A 227 -0.99 6.99 -9.29
C ILE A 227 -1.00 8.13 -8.26
N GLU A 228 -2.11 8.24 -7.53
CA GLU A 228 -2.26 9.30 -6.55
C GLU A 228 -1.50 8.95 -5.29
N ARG A 229 -0.48 9.75 -4.95
CA ARG A 229 0.33 9.54 -3.75
C ARG A 229 -0.50 9.51 -2.47
N SER A 230 -1.62 10.23 -2.45
CA SER A 230 -2.56 10.24 -1.34
C SER A 230 -3.18 8.85 -1.12
N THR A 231 -3.47 8.06 -2.15
CA THR A 231 -4.05 6.70 -2.00
C THR A 231 -3.12 5.76 -1.24
N LEU A 232 -1.81 5.82 -1.53
CA LEU A 232 -0.82 5.07 -0.74
C LEU A 232 -0.80 5.57 0.72
N GLY A 233 -0.80 6.89 0.90
CA GLY A 233 -0.86 7.48 2.25
C GLY A 233 -2.10 7.03 3.02
N LEU A 234 -3.28 7.05 2.40
CA LEU A 234 -4.56 6.73 3.03
C LEU A 234 -4.68 5.26 3.41
N SER A 235 -4.16 4.37 2.57
CA SER A 235 -4.17 2.92 2.83
C SER A 235 -3.06 2.44 3.75
N LEU A 236 -1.98 3.21 3.91
CA LEU A 236 -0.80 2.83 4.69
C LEU A 236 -0.66 3.61 6.00
N LEU A 237 -0.75 4.94 5.96
CA LEU A 237 -0.39 5.82 7.07
C LEU A 237 -1.54 6.06 8.04
N GLY A 238 -2.79 5.98 7.57
CA GLY A 238 -3.95 6.07 8.45
C GLY A 238 -3.95 4.91 9.46
N GLY A 239 -4.27 5.20 10.73
CA GLY A 239 -4.27 4.17 11.78
C GLY A 239 -5.16 2.97 11.41
N VAL A 240 -6.32 3.26 10.80
CA VAL A 240 -7.25 2.28 10.24
C VAL A 240 -7.51 2.60 8.77
N HIS A 241 -7.60 1.58 7.92
CA HIS A 241 -7.96 1.73 6.51
C HIS A 241 -9.40 1.26 6.26
N PHE A 242 -10.24 2.17 5.78
CA PHE A 242 -11.58 1.86 5.27
C PHE A 242 -11.57 1.88 3.74
N CYS A 243 -12.00 0.80 3.13
CA CYS A 243 -12.15 0.71 1.69
C CYS A 243 -13.62 0.57 1.33
N VAL A 244 -14.10 1.39 0.38
CA VAL A 244 -15.46 1.32 -0.14
C VAL A 244 -15.44 0.77 -1.55
N ALA A 245 -16.25 -0.26 -1.81
CA ALA A 245 -16.34 -0.92 -3.10
C ALA A 245 -17.77 -1.36 -3.40
N ALA A 246 -18.12 -1.47 -4.67
CA ALA A 246 -19.34 -2.15 -5.08
C ALA A 246 -19.12 -3.66 -5.21
N VAL A 247 -20.18 -4.45 -4.99
CA VAL A 247 -20.12 -5.92 -5.17
C VAL A 247 -19.72 -6.30 -6.60
N ARG A 248 -20.08 -5.50 -7.62
CA ARG A 248 -19.65 -5.72 -9.01
C ARG A 248 -18.14 -5.64 -9.23
N GLN A 249 -17.39 -5.09 -8.28
CA GLN A 249 -15.92 -4.98 -8.33
C GLN A 249 -15.21 -6.24 -7.79
N LEU A 250 -15.98 -7.22 -7.30
CA LEU A 250 -15.43 -8.54 -7.00
C LEU A 250 -15.02 -9.23 -8.29
N VAL A 251 -13.80 -9.74 -8.29
CA VAL A 251 -13.23 -10.53 -9.37
C VAL A 251 -12.70 -11.85 -8.82
N PRO A 252 -12.70 -12.92 -9.62
CA PRO A 252 -12.27 -14.25 -9.17
C PRO A 252 -10.87 -14.21 -8.55
N ASP A 253 -9.90 -13.75 -9.33
CA ASP A 253 -8.48 -13.86 -9.03
C ASP A 253 -7.67 -12.73 -9.68
N LEU A 254 -6.37 -12.66 -9.35
CA LEU A 254 -5.49 -11.61 -9.87
C LEU A 254 -5.24 -11.74 -11.39
N GLU A 255 -5.21 -12.96 -11.94
CA GLU A 255 -5.03 -13.18 -13.39
C GLU A 255 -6.26 -12.68 -14.16
N GLY A 256 -7.45 -12.99 -13.66
CA GLY A 256 -8.73 -12.53 -14.18
C GLY A 256 -8.84 -11.02 -14.15
N TRP A 257 -8.42 -10.38 -13.04
CA TRP A 257 -8.32 -8.92 -12.98
C TRP A 257 -7.33 -8.37 -13.98
N LEU A 258 -6.08 -8.87 -14.02
CA LEU A 258 -5.04 -8.38 -14.92
C LEU A 258 -5.40 -8.54 -16.40
N SER A 259 -6.14 -9.60 -16.74
CA SER A 259 -6.58 -9.90 -18.10
C SER A 259 -7.81 -9.08 -18.52
N GLY A 260 -8.69 -8.78 -17.57
CA GLY A 260 -9.92 -8.00 -17.77
C GLY A 260 -9.78 -6.51 -17.48
N ARG A 261 -8.61 -6.05 -17.01
CA ARG A 261 -8.42 -4.66 -16.59
C ARG A 261 -8.63 -3.70 -17.76
N PRO A 262 -9.31 -2.56 -17.55
CA PRO A 262 -9.47 -1.57 -18.60
C PRO A 262 -8.11 -1.04 -19.08
N ALA A 263 -7.98 -0.75 -20.37
CA ALA A 263 -6.75 -0.19 -20.94
C ALA A 263 -6.40 1.21 -20.40
N TRP A 264 -7.36 1.89 -19.75
CA TRP A 264 -7.11 3.17 -19.07
C TRP A 264 -6.50 2.99 -17.68
N PHE A 265 -6.52 1.78 -17.12
CA PHE A 265 -5.93 1.53 -15.81
C PHE A 265 -4.40 1.70 -15.92
N PRO A 266 -3.78 2.55 -15.09
CA PRO A 266 -2.35 2.83 -15.15
C PRO A 266 -1.51 1.57 -15.01
N ASP A 267 -0.63 1.33 -15.96
CA ASP A 267 0.44 0.32 -15.83
C ASP A 267 1.52 0.75 -14.82
N GLU A 268 1.45 1.99 -14.31
CA GLU A 268 2.52 2.66 -13.57
C GLU A 268 2.58 2.24 -12.09
N ALA A 269 1.44 2.10 -11.41
CA ALA A 269 1.42 1.77 -9.98
C ALA A 269 0.06 1.21 -9.52
N CYS A 270 0.12 0.09 -8.80
CA CYS A 270 -1.02 -0.53 -8.12
C CYS A 270 -0.64 -0.85 -6.67
N ILE A 271 -1.58 -0.69 -5.75
CA ILE A 271 -1.41 -1.03 -4.33
C ILE A 271 -2.32 -2.23 -4.05
N LEU A 272 -1.74 -3.31 -3.53
CA LEU A 272 -2.47 -4.52 -3.15
C LEU A 272 -2.54 -4.61 -1.63
N VAL A 273 -3.74 -4.52 -1.06
CA VAL A 273 -3.98 -4.58 0.39
C VAL A 273 -4.73 -5.87 0.72
N SER A 274 -4.03 -6.84 1.31
CA SER A 274 -4.59 -8.16 1.65
C SER A 274 -4.98 -8.31 3.12
N GLY A 275 -4.89 -7.25 3.92
CA GLY A 275 -5.17 -7.28 5.35
C GLY A 275 -4.44 -6.18 6.13
N PRO A 276 -4.63 -6.14 7.46
CA PRO A 276 -3.85 -5.28 8.35
C PRO A 276 -2.35 -5.50 8.19
N SER A 277 -1.56 -4.45 8.44
CA SER A 277 -0.11 -4.56 8.42
C SER A 277 0.36 -5.46 9.57
N ARG A 278 1.01 -6.58 9.24
CA ARG A 278 1.57 -7.52 10.21
C ARG A 278 3.07 -7.66 9.96
N THR A 279 3.86 -7.41 10.99
CA THR A 279 5.31 -7.66 10.98
C THR A 279 5.60 -8.70 12.05
N ALA A 280 6.18 -9.83 11.65
CA ALA A 280 6.71 -10.79 12.61
C ALA A 280 8.19 -10.47 12.83
N ASP A 281 8.60 -10.32 14.08
CA ASP A 281 10.02 -10.34 14.42
C ASP A 281 10.59 -11.75 14.18
N ILE A 282 11.91 -11.87 14.01
CA ILE A 282 12.61 -13.16 13.81
C ILE A 282 12.28 -14.16 14.93
N GLU A 283 11.91 -13.65 16.11
CA GLU A 283 11.47 -14.41 17.29
C GLU A 283 10.00 -14.88 17.23
N LYS A 284 9.30 -14.71 16.10
CA LYS A 284 7.92 -15.12 15.81
C LYS A 284 6.83 -14.40 16.61
N THR A 285 7.14 -13.27 17.24
CA THR A 285 6.11 -12.38 17.80
C THR A 285 5.53 -11.53 16.67
N VAL A 286 4.24 -11.70 16.38
CA VAL A 286 3.53 -10.87 15.40
C VAL A 286 3.15 -9.56 16.06
N VAL A 287 3.64 -8.46 15.50
CA VAL A 287 3.22 -7.11 15.86
C VAL A 287 2.37 -6.56 14.71
N ILE A 288 1.18 -6.05 15.04
CA ILE A 288 0.23 -5.50 14.07
C ILE A 288 0.35 -3.97 14.10
N GLY A 289 0.43 -3.34 12.92
CA GLY A 289 0.30 -1.88 12.78
C GLY A 289 1.57 -1.06 12.98
N VAL A 290 2.77 -1.66 12.97
CA VAL A 290 4.04 -0.91 13.11
C VAL A 290 4.33 -0.03 11.91
N HIS A 291 4.02 -0.51 10.71
CA HIS A 291 4.36 0.14 9.44
C HIS A 291 3.16 0.36 8.52
N GLY A 292 1.94 0.16 9.02
CA GLY A 292 0.72 0.28 8.25
C GLY A 292 -0.53 0.23 9.13
N PRO A 293 -1.75 0.21 8.57
CA PRO A 293 -2.96 0.21 9.35
C PRO A 293 -3.04 -1.04 10.23
N TRP A 294 -3.42 -0.85 11.50
CA TRP A 294 -3.62 -1.97 12.42
C TRP A 294 -4.98 -2.67 12.21
N LYS A 295 -5.87 -2.05 11.42
CA LYS A 295 -7.15 -2.63 11.00
C LYS A 295 -7.50 -2.19 9.58
N VAL A 296 -8.02 -3.13 8.80
CA VAL A 296 -8.61 -2.87 7.48
C VAL A 296 -10.09 -3.23 7.53
N SER A 297 -10.96 -2.42 6.93
CA SER A 297 -12.38 -2.73 6.81
C SER A 297 -12.92 -2.40 5.42
N LEU A 298 -13.58 -3.36 4.79
CA LEU A 298 -14.19 -3.25 3.48
C LEU A 298 -15.71 -3.03 3.60
N PHE A 299 -16.24 -2.03 2.92
CA PHE A 299 -17.67 -1.76 2.79
C PHE A 299 -18.09 -2.09 1.37
N LEU A 300 -18.69 -3.27 1.19
CA LEU A 300 -19.21 -3.77 -0.08
C LEU A 300 -20.66 -3.32 -0.26
N VAL A 301 -20.93 -2.60 -1.33
CA VAL A 301 -22.27 -2.06 -1.62
C VAL A 301 -22.93 -2.85 -2.75
N LYS A 302 -24.12 -3.40 -2.51
CA LYS A 302 -24.98 -4.00 -3.54
C LYS A 302 -25.61 -2.90 -4.38
N GLU A 303 -25.79 -3.16 -5.67
CA GLU A 303 -26.43 -2.25 -6.64
C GLU A 303 -27.69 -2.85 -7.24
#